data_AF-A0A1Q3BWR9-F1
#
_entry.id   AF-A0A1Q3BWR9-F1
#
_cell.length_a   1.000
_cell.length_b   1.000
_cell.length_c   1.000
_cell.angle_alpha   90.00
_cell.angle_beta   90.00
_cell.angle_gamma   90.00
#
_symmetry.space_group_name_H-M   'P 1'
#
loop_
_entity.id
_entity.type
_entity.pdbx_description
1 polymer ?
#
loop_
_entity_poly.entity_id
_entity_poly.type
_entity_poly.pdbx_seq_one_letter_code
_entity_poly.pdbx_strand_id
1 'polypeptide(L)'
;HKKMTFLLNEQELFEHLTTIMTRQPEGNTAQSRRDLEVFETWSKKDRYARFTLPSCMHDDLIGAYEHYATAKKMWDQLRFDFGGTSVTRLRSLVLKFEMYKKDPKNSTTEHLRIMSAMIRDLKNA
;
A
#
# COMPACT_ATOMS: atom_id res chain seq x y z
N HIS A 1 -9.52 -1.28 0.23
CA HIS A 1 -8.48 -2.18 0.79
C HIS A 1 -8.86 -3.66 0.86
N LYS A 2 -10.00 -4.09 1.44
CA LYS A 2 -10.30 -5.53 1.64
C LYS A 2 -10.26 -6.40 0.38
N LYS A 3 -10.80 -5.92 -0.77
CA LYS A 3 -10.78 -6.64 -2.05
C LYS A 3 -9.36 -6.88 -2.59
N MET A 4 -8.52 -5.84 -2.55
CA MET A 4 -7.13 -5.90 -3.02
C MET A 4 -6.28 -6.83 -2.14
N THR A 5 -6.39 -6.70 -0.82
CA THR A 5 -5.69 -7.59 0.13
C THR A 5 -6.10 -9.05 -0.06
N PHE A 6 -7.38 -9.31 -0.32
CA PHE A 6 -7.87 -10.66 -0.61
C PHE A 6 -7.25 -11.24 -1.89
N LEU A 7 -7.32 -10.52 -3.01
CA LEU A 7 -6.78 -10.98 -4.30
C LEU A 7 -5.26 -11.19 -4.27
N LEU A 8 -4.53 -10.30 -3.60
CA LEU A 8 -3.09 -10.43 -3.44
C LEU A 8 -2.68 -11.59 -2.52
N ASN A 9 -3.50 -11.91 -1.50
CA ASN A 9 -3.27 -13.04 -0.61
C ASN A 9 -3.57 -14.38 -1.29
N GLU A 10 -4.71 -14.52 -1.96
CA GLU A 10 -5.05 -15.77 -2.66
C GLU A 10 -4.03 -16.15 -3.73
N GLN A 11 -3.40 -15.16 -4.37
CA GLN A 11 -2.45 -15.37 -5.46
C GLN A 11 -0.97 -15.30 -5.03
N GLU A 12 -0.68 -15.17 -3.72
CA GLU A 12 0.67 -15.04 -3.17
C GLU A 12 1.50 -13.90 -3.81
N LEU A 13 0.86 -12.78 -4.12
CA LEU A 13 1.47 -11.69 -4.89
C LEU A 13 2.09 -10.59 -4.01
N PHE A 14 1.88 -10.63 -2.70
CA PHE A 14 2.36 -9.59 -1.78
C PHE A 14 3.87 -9.36 -1.82
N GLU A 15 4.66 -10.42 -2.00
CA GLU A 15 6.12 -10.33 -2.10
C GLU A 15 6.57 -9.44 -3.29
N HIS A 16 5.79 -9.41 -4.37
CA HIS A 16 6.11 -8.64 -5.58
C HIS A 16 5.80 -7.14 -5.40
N LEU A 17 5.10 -6.77 -4.34
CA LEU A 17 4.88 -5.37 -3.97
C LEU A 17 6.05 -4.77 -3.19
N THR A 18 6.95 -5.60 -2.65
CA THR A 18 8.06 -5.16 -1.80
C THR A 18 9.43 -5.50 -2.36
N THR A 19 9.51 -6.44 -3.30
CA THR A 19 10.76 -6.89 -3.92
C THR A 19 10.85 -6.50 -5.40
N ILE A 20 12.07 -6.31 -5.89
CA ILE A 20 12.38 -6.22 -7.33
C ILE A 20 13.49 -7.23 -7.58
N MET A 21 13.35 -8.04 -8.61
CA MET A 21 14.41 -8.87 -9.12
C MET A 21 14.97 -8.25 -10.41
N THR A 22 16.29 -8.21 -10.53
CA THR A 22 16.97 -7.73 -11.75
C THR A 22 17.45 -8.93 -12.56
N ARG A 23 17.27 -8.86 -13.88
CA ARG A 23 17.83 -9.86 -14.79
C ARG A 23 19.34 -9.84 -14.68
N GLN A 24 19.95 -11.00 -14.40
CA GLN A 24 21.40 -11.17 -14.39
C GLN A 24 21.94 -11.16 -15.83
N PRO A 25 23.21 -10.76 -16.04
CA PRO A 25 23.84 -10.84 -17.35
C PRO A 25 23.83 -12.27 -17.89
N GLU A 26 23.57 -12.43 -19.18
CA GLU A 26 23.58 -13.75 -19.82
C GLU A 26 24.99 -14.36 -19.78
N GLY A 27 25.11 -15.49 -19.08
CA GLY A 27 26.31 -16.32 -19.07
C GLY A 27 26.03 -17.72 -19.62
N ASN A 28 27.07 -18.42 -20.06
CA ASN A 28 26.96 -19.79 -20.58
C ASN A 28 27.00 -20.88 -19.49
N THR A 29 27.03 -20.50 -18.21
CA THR A 29 27.16 -21.45 -17.09
C THR A 29 25.82 -22.09 -16.73
N ALA A 30 25.87 -23.28 -16.10
CA ALA A 30 24.67 -23.92 -15.55
C ALA A 30 24.00 -23.08 -14.44
N GLN A 31 24.74 -22.18 -13.80
CA GLN A 31 24.18 -21.23 -12.84
C GLN A 31 23.38 -20.14 -13.54
N SER A 32 23.92 -19.55 -14.62
CA SER A 32 23.23 -18.52 -15.42
C SER A 32 21.87 -19.02 -15.95
N ARG A 33 21.80 -20.28 -16.42
CA ARG A 33 20.51 -20.87 -16.85
C ARG A 33 19.49 -20.95 -15.71
N ARG A 34 19.92 -21.36 -14.51
CA ARG A 34 19.06 -21.42 -13.32
C ARG A 34 18.60 -20.03 -12.89
N ASP A 35 19.51 -19.06 -12.87
CA ASP A 35 19.19 -17.68 -12.49
C ASP A 35 18.18 -17.04 -13.47
N LEU A 36 18.29 -17.37 -14.76
CA LEU A 36 17.33 -16.95 -15.77
C LEU A 36 15.95 -17.59 -15.55
N GLU A 37 15.87 -18.88 -15.25
CA GLU A 37 14.61 -19.57 -14.94
C GLU A 37 13.92 -18.98 -13.70
N VAL A 38 14.69 -18.64 -12.66
CA VAL A 38 14.18 -17.97 -11.46
C VAL A 38 13.64 -16.57 -11.82
N PHE A 39 14.40 -15.80 -12.63
CA PHE A 39 13.96 -14.47 -13.06
C PHE A 39 12.68 -14.52 -13.88
N GLU A 40 12.57 -15.44 -14.83
CA GLU A 40 11.38 -15.58 -15.67
C GLU A 40 10.16 -16.00 -14.85
N THR A 41 10.34 -16.87 -13.85
CA THR A 41 9.28 -17.26 -12.92
C THR A 41 8.81 -16.08 -12.08
N TRP A 42 9.75 -15.30 -11.52
CA TRP A 42 9.45 -14.08 -10.80
C TRP A 42 8.76 -13.03 -11.69
N SER A 43 9.26 -12.81 -12.91
CA SER A 43 8.73 -11.82 -13.84
C SER A 43 7.28 -12.10 -14.23
N LYS A 44 6.91 -13.38 -14.39
CA LYS A 44 5.52 -13.79 -14.60
C LYS A 44 4.64 -13.39 -13.42
N LYS A 45 5.07 -13.67 -12.19
CA LYS A 45 4.31 -13.30 -10.97
C LYS A 45 4.26 -11.78 -10.74
N ASP A 46 5.33 -11.04 -10.99
CA ASP A 46 5.34 -9.57 -10.96
C ASP A 46 4.33 -8.99 -11.96
N ARG A 47 4.28 -9.55 -13.18
CA ARG A 47 3.28 -9.17 -14.18
C ARG A 47 1.85 -9.43 -13.70
N TYR A 48 1.57 -10.57 -13.07
CA TYR A 48 0.25 -10.83 -12.48
C TYR A 48 -0.08 -9.80 -11.39
N ALA A 49 0.85 -9.50 -10.48
CA ALA A 49 0.67 -8.48 -9.45
C ALA A 49 0.36 -7.10 -10.04
N ARG A 50 1.06 -6.72 -11.12
CA ARG A 50 0.80 -5.46 -11.86
C ARG A 50 -0.60 -5.36 -12.45
N PHE A 51 -1.22 -6.46 -12.88
CA PHE A 51 -2.57 -6.45 -13.43
C PHE A 51 -3.65 -6.58 -12.35
N THR A 52 -3.35 -7.31 -11.28
CA THR A 52 -4.28 -7.48 -10.15
C THR A 52 -4.43 -6.17 -9.36
N LEU A 53 -3.36 -5.39 -9.20
CA LEU A 53 -3.38 -4.12 -8.45
C LEU A 53 -4.45 -3.12 -8.97
N PRO A 54 -4.49 -2.77 -10.28
CA PRO A 54 -5.47 -1.83 -10.81
C PRO A 54 -6.89 -2.40 -10.89
N SER A 55 -7.09 -3.74 -10.90
CA SER A 55 -8.42 -4.37 -10.95
C SER A 55 -9.34 -4.02 -9.76
N CYS A 56 -8.77 -3.42 -8.72
CA CYS A 56 -9.46 -2.94 -7.54
C CYS A 56 -9.79 -1.44 -7.56
N MET A 57 -9.50 -0.75 -8.67
CA MET A 57 -9.63 0.69 -8.84
C MET A 57 -10.66 1.01 -9.92
N HIS A 58 -11.00 2.30 -10.06
CA HIS A 58 -11.81 2.78 -11.17
C HIS A 58 -10.97 2.87 -12.45
N ASP A 59 -11.60 2.65 -13.61
CA ASP A 59 -10.94 2.57 -14.91
C ASP A 59 -10.14 3.83 -15.28
N ASP A 60 -10.59 4.99 -14.81
CA ASP A 60 -9.89 6.28 -14.96
C ASP A 60 -8.54 6.32 -14.23
N LEU A 61 -8.42 5.61 -13.11
CA LEU A 61 -7.17 5.46 -12.37
C LEU A 61 -6.27 4.39 -12.99
N ILE A 62 -6.82 3.35 -13.62
CA ILE A 62 -6.03 2.28 -14.23
C ILE A 62 -5.01 2.85 -15.22
N GLY A 63 -5.47 3.70 -16.15
CA GLY A 63 -4.60 4.31 -17.17
C GLY A 63 -3.47 5.17 -16.60
N ALA A 64 -3.64 5.74 -15.39
CA ALA A 64 -2.60 6.53 -14.74
C ALA A 64 -1.44 5.67 -14.21
N TYR A 65 -1.65 4.38 -13.92
CA TYR A 65 -0.66 3.52 -13.25
C TYR A 65 -0.14 2.36 -14.11
N GLU A 66 -0.75 2.04 -15.25
CA GLU A 66 -0.34 0.90 -16.11
C GLU A 66 1.10 0.99 -16.65
N HIS A 67 1.63 2.21 -16.78
CA HIS A 67 2.95 2.47 -17.36
C HIS A 67 4.13 2.03 -16.46
N TYR A 68 3.90 1.72 -15.18
CA TYR A 68 4.95 1.29 -14.27
C TYR A 68 5.49 -0.10 -14.61
N ALA A 69 6.82 -0.22 -14.72
CA ALA A 69 7.47 -1.45 -15.18
C ALA A 69 7.40 -2.65 -14.22
N THR A 70 7.20 -2.43 -12.91
CA THR A 70 7.12 -3.49 -11.90
C THR A 70 5.95 -3.25 -10.95
N ALA A 71 5.43 -4.30 -10.31
CA ALA A 71 4.33 -4.18 -9.36
C ALA A 71 4.75 -3.34 -8.15
N LYS A 72 5.99 -3.49 -7.69
CA LYS A 72 6.57 -2.65 -6.64
C LYS A 72 6.53 -1.17 -6.99
N LYS A 73 6.96 -0.76 -8.20
CA LYS A 73 6.98 0.66 -8.58
C LYS A 73 5.56 1.25 -8.63
N MET A 74 4.62 0.51 -9.20
CA MET A 74 3.21 0.89 -9.22
C MET A 74 2.67 1.05 -7.79
N TRP A 75 2.97 0.10 -6.92
CA TRP A 75 2.54 0.10 -5.53
C TRP A 75 3.15 1.23 -4.69
N ASP A 76 4.44 1.50 -4.88
CA ASP A 76 5.12 2.62 -4.21
C ASP A 76 4.48 3.96 -4.60
N GLN A 77 4.15 4.14 -5.89
CA GLN A 77 3.45 5.35 -6.34
C GLN A 77 2.03 5.44 -5.75
N LEU A 78 1.26 4.36 -5.78
CA LEU A 78 -0.08 4.33 -5.18
C LEU A 78 -0.04 4.68 -3.69
N ARG A 79 0.97 4.19 -2.97
CA ARG A 79 1.19 4.55 -1.57
C ARG A 79 1.58 6.01 -1.39
N PHE A 80 2.34 6.58 -2.32
CA PHE A 80 2.67 8.00 -2.30
C PHE A 80 1.43 8.87 -2.53
N ASP A 81 0.62 8.57 -3.54
CA ASP A 81 -0.54 9.38 -3.93
C ASP A 81 -1.72 9.22 -2.95
N PHE A 82 -1.95 8.00 -2.45
CA PHE A 82 -3.15 7.66 -1.66
C PHE A 82 -2.88 7.13 -0.25
N GLY A 83 -1.62 6.90 0.12
CA GLY A 83 -1.27 6.32 1.42
C GLY A 83 -1.24 7.35 2.56
N GLY A 84 -1.21 8.64 2.25
CA GLY A 84 -1.27 9.72 3.25
C GLY A 84 -2.68 10.22 3.55
N THR A 85 -2.88 10.84 4.71
CA THR A 85 -4.13 11.54 5.00
C THR A 85 -4.22 12.83 4.21
N SER A 86 -5.35 13.06 3.53
CA SER A 86 -5.58 14.33 2.83
C SER A 86 -5.52 15.53 3.78
N VAL A 87 -5.01 16.67 3.30
CA VAL A 87 -4.90 17.92 4.08
C VAL A 87 -6.24 18.30 4.72
N THR A 88 -7.34 18.13 3.99
CA THR A 88 -8.70 18.40 4.51
C THR A 88 -9.06 17.50 5.69
N ARG A 89 -8.76 16.20 5.59
CA ARG A 89 -9.02 15.25 6.67
C ARG A 89 -8.10 15.51 7.87
N LEU A 90 -6.83 15.82 7.66
CA LEU A 90 -5.89 16.20 8.72
C LEU A 90 -6.39 17.45 9.46
N ARG A 91 -6.78 18.50 8.73
CA ARG A 91 -7.38 19.70 9.33
C ARG A 91 -8.64 19.39 10.14
N SER A 92 -9.50 18.50 9.64
CA SER A 92 -10.68 18.07 10.39
C SER A 92 -10.33 17.33 11.69
N LEU A 93 -9.28 16.51 11.69
CA LEU A 93 -8.81 15.81 12.90
C LEU A 93 -8.22 16.79 13.92
N VAL A 94 -7.40 17.73 13.47
CA VAL A 94 -6.82 18.78 14.32
C VAL A 94 -7.93 19.61 14.96
N LEU A 95 -8.88 20.09 14.15
CA LEU A 95 -10.01 20.87 14.64
C LEU A 95 -10.84 20.08 15.67
N LYS A 96 -11.13 18.81 15.40
CA LYS A 96 -11.85 17.94 16.33
C LYS A 96 -11.11 17.79 17.66
N PHE A 97 -9.79 17.65 17.62
CA PHE A 97 -8.96 17.54 18.82
C PHE A 97 -8.93 18.84 19.61
N GLU A 98 -8.67 19.98 18.96
CA GLU A 98 -8.60 21.31 19.59
C GLU A 98 -9.94 21.74 20.20
N MET A 99 -11.05 21.41 19.53
CA MET A 99 -12.39 21.76 20.01
C MET A 99 -12.91 20.80 21.09
N TYR A 100 -12.29 19.63 21.29
CA TYR A 100 -12.80 18.63 22.21
C TYR A 100 -12.62 19.07 23.67
N LYS A 101 -13.74 19.18 24.38
CA LYS A 101 -13.79 19.47 25.82
C LYS A 101 -14.42 18.30 26.56
N LYS A 102 -14.02 18.09 27.82
CA LYS A 102 -14.61 17.06 28.67
C LYS A 102 -16.10 17.32 28.85
N ASP A 103 -16.93 16.38 28.45
CA ASP A 103 -18.35 16.38 28.81
C ASP A 103 -18.49 16.19 30.34
N PRO A 104 -19.31 17.01 31.03
CA PRO A 104 -19.60 16.82 32.46
C PRO A 104 -20.07 15.41 32.81
N LYS A 105 -20.77 14.73 31.89
CA LYS A 105 -21.28 13.36 32.05
C LYS A 105 -20.22 12.27 31.92
N ASN A 106 -19.09 12.57 31.27
CA ASN A 106 -18.02 11.59 31.09
C ASN A 106 -17.11 11.54 32.33
N SER A 107 -16.65 10.34 32.69
CA SER A 107 -15.59 10.20 33.69
C SER A 107 -14.26 10.74 33.13
N THR A 108 -13.31 11.04 34.01
CA THR A 108 -11.95 11.45 33.61
C THR A 108 -11.29 10.36 32.76
N THR A 109 -11.46 9.08 33.12
CA THR A 109 -10.90 7.95 32.37
C THR A 109 -11.48 7.88 30.96
N GLU A 110 -12.79 8.07 30.80
CA GLU A 110 -13.44 8.05 29.48
C GLU A 110 -12.96 9.22 28.61
N HIS A 111 -12.84 10.40 29.21
CA HIS A 111 -12.29 11.57 28.55
C HIS A 111 -10.86 11.33 28.03
N LEU A 112 -9.98 10.76 28.88
CA LEU A 112 -8.60 10.43 28.51
C LEU A 112 -8.53 9.35 27.42
N ARG A 113 -9.43 8.36 27.46
CA ARG A 113 -9.52 7.32 26.43
C ARG A 113 -9.85 7.92 25.06
N ILE A 114 -10.82 8.85 25.03
CA ILE A 114 -11.22 9.55 23.81
C ILE A 114 -10.08 10.45 23.29
N MET A 115 -9.42 11.22 24.15
CA MET A 115 -8.24 12.02 23.75
C MET A 115 -7.10 11.13 23.21
N SER A 116 -6.82 10.01 23.88
CA SER A 116 -5.78 9.08 23.45
C SER A 116 -6.08 8.47 22.08
N ALA A 117 -7.37 8.20 21.79
CA ALA A 117 -7.79 7.76 20.47
C ALA A 117 -7.56 8.85 19.41
N MET A 118 -7.93 10.12 19.69
CA MET A 118 -7.70 11.22 18.76
C MET A 118 -6.20 11.50 18.52
N ILE A 119 -5.35 11.39 19.54
CA ILE A 119 -3.89 11.51 19.40
C ILE A 119 -3.36 10.38 18.50
N ARG A 120 -3.85 9.15 18.67
CA ARG A 120 -3.45 8.03 17.81
C ARG A 120 -3.89 8.26 16.36
N ASP A 121 -5.10 8.76 16.13
CA ASP A 121 -5.58 9.09 14.79
C ASP A 121 -4.72 10.20 14.14
N LEU A 122 -4.31 11.21 14.91
CA LEU A 122 -3.40 12.27 14.45
C LEU A 122 -1.98 11.76 14.17
N LYS A 123 -1.45 10.85 14.99
CA LYS A 123 -0.12 10.25 14.79
C LYS A 123 -0.05 9.35 13.56
N ASN A 124 -1.17 8.74 13.20
CA ASN A 124 -1.28 7.84 12.05
C ASN A 124 -1.75 8.56 10.78
N ALA A 125 -1.92 9.89 10.83
CA ALA A 125 -2.41 10.69 9.72
C ALA A 125 -1.31 10.94 8.67
#